data_AF-A0A7S2QCN7-F1
#
_entry.id   AF-A0A7S2QCN7-F1
#
_cell.length_a   1.000
_cell.length_b   1.000
_cell.length_c   1.000
_cell.angle_alpha   90.00
_cell.angle_beta   90.00
_cell.angle_gamma   90.00
#
_symmetry.space_group_name_H-M   'P 1'
#
loop_
_entity.id
_entity.type
_entity.pdbx_description
1 polymer ?
#
loop_
_entity_poly.entity_id
_entity_poly.type
_entity_poly.pdbx_seq_one_letter_code
_entity_poly.pdbx_strand_id
1 'polypeptide(L)'
;AAMAKAEELSTDWQRSAGDFSCVSCGRKRLPASEFPKKQVAKALEALKTIPDRDIREGPDIQQRLFLTAVCKKCTEEREAQERAEADQRREQRKQAAEDAEAEMEPPARVAVTFEQRPFGMTPGKADGVGYLVAKASEGKPAALAGVRLGWRVAEVAGASCAGLDLEAVQALLKNAELPVHVIFEDVPNGADFCTACQRVLASPLFSRKMRTKPVDKRRCSECVEAAEAAEGAELEATGTASAPSDKPQSKLS
;
A
#
# COMPACT_ATOMS: atom_id res chain seq x y z
N ALA A 1 -16.16 -39.93 45.51
CA ALA A 1 -15.30 -40.29 44.38
C ALA A 1 -14.39 -39.10 44.09
N ALA A 2 -13.09 -39.23 44.33
CA ALA A 2 -12.13 -38.15 44.20
C ALA A 2 -11.89 -37.82 42.72
N MET A 3 -12.06 -36.56 42.33
CA MET A 3 -11.66 -36.11 41.00
C MET A 3 -10.12 -36.10 40.92
N ALA A 4 -9.58 -36.77 39.91
CA ALA A 4 -8.15 -36.79 39.63
C ALA A 4 -7.66 -35.35 39.37
N LYS A 5 -6.53 -34.99 39.98
CA LYS A 5 -5.88 -33.68 39.82
C LYS A 5 -5.30 -33.57 38.41
N ALA A 6 -5.37 -32.37 37.83
CA ALA A 6 -4.88 -32.07 36.47
C ALA A 6 -3.37 -32.37 36.24
N GLU A 7 -2.61 -32.64 37.30
CA GLU A 7 -1.19 -33.02 37.25
C GLU A 7 -0.94 -34.52 36.97
N GLU A 8 -1.97 -35.38 37.01
CA GLU A 8 -1.85 -36.81 36.68
C GLU A 8 -2.35 -37.16 35.26
N LEU A 9 -2.77 -36.15 34.48
CA LEU A 9 -2.87 -36.30 33.03
C LEU A 9 -1.45 -36.40 32.48
N SER A 10 -0.98 -37.65 32.35
CA SER A 10 0.27 -38.06 31.69
C SER A 10 0.75 -36.99 30.71
N THR A 11 1.75 -36.22 31.16
CA THR A 11 2.45 -35.24 30.34
C THR A 11 3.30 -35.89 29.25
N ASP A 12 3.19 -37.21 29.10
CA ASP A 12 3.70 -37.97 27.97
C ASP A 12 2.77 -37.82 26.76
N TRP A 13 2.47 -36.57 26.37
CA TRP A 13 1.80 -36.25 25.09
C TRP A 13 2.66 -36.67 23.88
N GLN A 14 3.91 -37.09 24.11
CA GLN A 14 4.74 -37.79 23.13
C GLN A 14 4.29 -39.25 22.88
N ARG A 15 3.62 -39.91 23.83
CA ARG A 15 3.08 -41.27 23.65
C ARG A 15 1.66 -41.34 23.08
N SER A 16 0.86 -40.28 23.22
CA SER A 16 -0.44 -40.13 22.53
C SER A 16 -0.24 -39.72 21.06
N ALA A 17 0.64 -40.45 20.38
CA ALA A 17 0.94 -40.26 18.96
C ALA A 17 -0.29 -40.59 18.11
N GLY A 18 -1.02 -39.57 17.67
CA GLY A 18 -1.61 -39.65 16.33
C GLY A 18 -3.10 -39.36 16.15
N ASP A 19 -3.72 -38.48 16.93
CA ASP A 19 -5.09 -38.07 16.61
C ASP A 19 -5.18 -36.78 15.79
N PHE A 20 -4.07 -36.12 15.47
CA PHE A 20 -4.10 -34.98 14.56
C PHE A 20 -3.97 -35.40 13.10
N SER A 21 -4.81 -34.81 12.25
CA SER A 21 -4.78 -34.93 10.81
C SER A 21 -4.62 -33.55 10.18
N CYS A 22 -3.68 -33.44 9.24
CA CYS A 22 -3.51 -32.22 8.48
C CYS A 22 -4.53 -32.15 7.35
N VAL A 23 -5.37 -31.11 7.32
CA VAL A 23 -6.39 -30.93 6.27
C VAL A 23 -5.81 -30.54 4.91
N SER A 24 -4.61 -29.94 4.89
CA SER A 24 -3.97 -29.47 3.66
C SER A 24 -3.19 -30.57 2.94
N CYS A 25 -2.31 -31.30 3.65
CA CYS A 25 -1.54 -32.39 3.04
C CYS A 25 -2.12 -33.80 3.27
N GLY A 26 -3.23 -33.93 4.01
CA GLY A 26 -3.89 -35.22 4.27
C GLY A 26 -3.14 -36.17 5.21
N ARG A 27 -1.93 -35.80 5.69
CA ARG A 27 -1.15 -36.62 6.62
C ARG A 27 -1.91 -36.81 7.93
N LYS A 28 -2.13 -38.07 8.30
CA LYS A 28 -2.80 -38.48 9.54
C LYS A 28 -1.76 -38.89 10.58
N ARG A 29 -2.20 -38.99 11.83
CA ARG A 29 -1.38 -39.43 12.96
C ARG A 29 -0.12 -38.59 13.21
N LEU A 30 -0.23 -37.29 12.96
CA LEU A 30 0.87 -36.35 13.22
C LEU A 30 0.92 -36.00 14.72
N PRO A 31 2.12 -35.80 15.30
CA PRO A 31 2.25 -35.34 16.68
C PRO A 31 1.81 -33.87 16.80
N ALA A 32 1.33 -33.49 17.98
CA ALA A 32 0.89 -32.11 18.25
C ALA A 32 1.99 -31.06 18.01
N SER A 33 3.27 -31.45 18.10
CA SER A 33 4.43 -30.58 17.82
C SER A 33 4.50 -30.10 16.37
N GLU A 34 3.88 -30.81 15.44
CA GLU A 34 3.78 -30.45 14.02
C GLU A 34 2.70 -29.40 13.74
N PHE A 35 1.98 -28.93 14.76
CA PHE A 35 0.91 -27.94 14.63
C PHE A 35 1.22 -26.67 15.44
N PRO A 36 0.68 -25.50 15.05
CA PRO A 36 0.78 -24.28 15.84
C PRO A 36 0.13 -24.44 17.22
N LYS A 37 0.80 -23.98 18.28
CA LYS A 37 0.30 -24.11 19.67
C LYS A 37 -1.13 -23.60 19.85
N LYS A 38 -1.49 -22.51 19.17
CA LYS A 38 -2.84 -21.93 19.16
C LYS A 38 -3.89 -22.89 18.57
N GLN A 39 -3.56 -23.59 17.49
CA GLN A 39 -4.47 -24.56 16.86
C GLN A 39 -4.65 -25.80 17.75
N VAL A 40 -3.57 -26.27 18.36
CA VAL A 40 -3.60 -27.40 19.31
C VAL A 40 -4.47 -27.04 20.52
N ALA A 41 -4.25 -25.87 21.14
CA ALA A 41 -5.05 -25.41 22.27
C ALA A 41 -6.55 -25.32 21.92
N LYS A 42 -6.88 -24.71 20.77
CA LYS A 42 -8.26 -24.61 20.29
C LYS A 42 -8.91 -25.97 20.01
N ALA A 43 -8.15 -26.91 19.46
CA ALA A 43 -8.62 -28.27 19.20
C ALA A 43 -8.90 -29.02 20.52
N LEU A 44 -8.05 -28.85 21.52
CA LEU A 44 -8.24 -29.42 22.86
C LEU A 44 -9.43 -28.77 23.60
N GLU A 45 -9.64 -27.47 23.45
CA GLU A 45 -10.84 -26.80 23.97
C GLU A 45 -12.11 -27.32 23.30
N ALA A 46 -12.09 -27.50 21.98
CA ALA A 46 -13.23 -28.07 21.25
C ALA A 46 -13.59 -29.47 21.76
N LEU A 47 -12.60 -30.32 22.06
CA LEU A 47 -12.84 -31.64 22.66
C LEU A 47 -13.53 -31.57 24.02
N LYS A 48 -13.23 -30.56 24.85
CA LYS A 48 -13.89 -30.36 26.14
C LYS A 48 -15.35 -29.94 26.01
N THR A 49 -15.71 -29.30 24.88
CA THR A 49 -17.07 -28.80 24.64
C THR A 49 -18.01 -29.82 24.01
N ILE A 50 -17.51 -30.96 23.54
CA ILE A 50 -18.37 -32.03 23.03
C ILE A 50 -19.10 -32.60 24.26
N PRO A 51 -20.42 -32.35 24.42
CA PRO A 51 -21.18 -32.94 25.52
C PRO A 51 -21.05 -34.45 25.42
N ASP A 52 -20.91 -35.12 26.56
CA ASP A 52 -20.74 -36.57 26.70
C ASP A 52 -21.78 -37.29 25.81
N ARG A 53 -21.37 -37.60 24.58
CA ARG A 53 -22.30 -37.87 23.50
C ARG A 53 -22.64 -39.34 23.58
N ASP A 54 -23.77 -39.62 24.24
CA ASP A 54 -24.60 -40.81 24.16
C ASP A 54 -23.77 -42.08 23.91
N ILE A 55 -23.16 -42.55 25.00
CA ILE A 55 -22.41 -43.80 25.09
C ILE A 55 -23.40 -44.92 24.78
N ARG A 56 -23.61 -45.23 23.51
CA ARG A 56 -24.11 -46.55 23.13
C ARG A 56 -22.99 -47.52 23.49
N GLU A 57 -23.02 -47.97 24.74
CA GLU A 57 -22.13 -48.96 25.36
C GLU A 57 -22.35 -50.33 24.67
N GLY A 58 -21.91 -50.45 23.43
CA GLY A 58 -21.68 -51.72 22.77
C GLY A 58 -20.19 -52.05 22.85
N PRO A 59 -19.79 -53.29 23.17
CA PRO A 59 -18.37 -53.68 23.30
C PRO A 59 -17.52 -53.50 22.03
N ASP A 60 -18.14 -53.18 20.88
CA ASP A 60 -17.50 -53.19 19.56
C ASP A 60 -17.33 -51.81 18.89
N ILE A 61 -17.70 -50.67 19.50
CA ILE A 61 -17.60 -49.35 18.84
C ILE A 61 -16.54 -48.45 19.49
N GLN A 62 -15.31 -48.47 18.97
CA GLN A 62 -14.29 -47.46 19.28
C GLN A 62 -14.40 -46.26 18.33
N GLN A 63 -15.11 -45.20 18.74
CA GLN A 63 -15.05 -43.92 18.02
C GLN A 63 -13.71 -43.24 18.29
N ARG A 64 -12.83 -43.19 17.29
CA ARG A 64 -11.60 -42.38 17.33
C ARG A 64 -11.86 -41.01 16.70
N LEU A 65 -11.91 -39.97 17.52
CA LEU A 65 -12.03 -38.58 17.07
C LEU A 65 -10.66 -38.09 16.58
N PHE A 66 -10.54 -37.88 15.27
CA PHE A 66 -9.35 -37.22 14.71
C PHE A 66 -9.55 -35.70 14.76
N LEU A 67 -8.64 -35.01 15.43
CA LEU A 67 -8.54 -33.55 15.40
C LEU A 67 -8.01 -33.11 14.03
N THR A 68 -8.72 -32.22 13.37
CA THR A 68 -8.31 -31.65 12.07
C THR A 68 -7.65 -30.29 12.28
N ALA A 69 -6.44 -30.10 11.73
CA ALA A 69 -5.69 -28.85 11.83
C ALA A 69 -4.76 -28.66 10.60
N VAL A 70 -4.04 -27.55 10.49
CA VAL A 70 -3.04 -27.35 9.43
C VAL A 70 -1.65 -27.48 10.05
N CYS A 71 -0.83 -28.40 9.55
CA CYS A 71 0.51 -28.58 10.08
C CYS A 71 1.42 -27.38 9.74
N LYS A 72 2.47 -27.18 10.53
CA LYS A 72 3.43 -26.08 10.39
C LYS A 72 4.03 -26.00 9.00
N LYS A 73 4.39 -27.14 8.41
CA LYS A 73 4.93 -27.19 7.04
C LYS A 73 3.96 -26.60 6.03
N CYS A 74 2.69 -26.99 6.07
CA CYS A 74 1.68 -26.45 5.15
C CYS A 74 1.37 -24.97 5.41
N THR A 75 1.45 -24.49 6.65
CA THR A 75 1.31 -23.05 6.93
C THR A 75 2.50 -22.26 6.41
N GLU A 76 3.73 -22.75 6.60
CA GLU A 76 4.95 -22.11 6.11
C GLU A 76 5.00 -22.09 4.58
N GLU A 77 4.65 -23.21 3.92
CA GLU A 77 4.54 -23.30 2.46
C GLU A 77 3.51 -22.32 1.90
N ARG A 78 2.33 -22.22 2.53
CA ARG A 78 1.29 -21.27 2.10
C ARG A 78 1.75 -19.82 2.28
N GLU A 79 2.33 -19.47 3.42
CA GLU A 79 2.87 -18.12 3.67
C GLU A 79 4.02 -17.78 2.70
N ALA A 80 4.88 -18.75 2.38
CA ALA A 80 5.94 -18.59 1.39
C ALA A 80 5.38 -18.39 -0.02
N GLN A 81 4.35 -19.15 -0.41
CA GLN A 81 3.67 -19.00 -1.69
C GLN A 81 2.98 -17.63 -1.79
N GLU A 82 2.23 -17.22 -0.77
CA GLU A 82 1.58 -15.90 -0.73
C GLU A 82 2.60 -14.76 -0.84
N ARG A 83 3.76 -14.89 -0.19
CA ARG A 83 4.86 -13.91 -0.31
C ARG A 83 5.46 -13.89 -1.71
N ALA A 84 5.74 -15.05 -2.30
CA ALA A 84 6.28 -15.16 -3.64
C ALA A 84 5.31 -14.59 -4.70
N GLU A 85 4.02 -14.87 -4.58
CA GLU A 85 2.98 -14.29 -5.45
C GLU A 85 2.89 -12.76 -5.28
N ALA A 86 3.00 -12.25 -4.06
CA ALA A 86 3.03 -10.82 -3.79
C ALA A 86 4.25 -10.13 -4.43
N ASP A 87 5.43 -10.76 -4.35
CA ASP A 87 6.66 -10.25 -4.94
C ASP A 87 6.61 -10.29 -6.48
N GLN A 88 6.11 -11.38 -7.06
CA GLN A 88 5.86 -11.45 -8.51
C GLN A 88 4.90 -10.36 -8.98
N ARG A 89 3.83 -10.09 -8.22
CA ARG A 89 2.89 -9.02 -8.55
C ARG A 89 3.52 -7.63 -8.44
N ARG A 90 4.47 -7.43 -7.53
CA ARG A 90 5.24 -6.17 -7.44
C ARG A 90 6.14 -6.03 -8.66
N GLU A 91 6.83 -7.09 -9.05
CA GLU A 91 7.74 -7.07 -10.20
C GLU A 91 6.99 -6.85 -11.52
N GLN A 92 5.87 -7.54 -11.73
CA GLN A 92 5.01 -7.32 -12.90
C GLN A 92 4.51 -5.88 -13.00
N ARG A 93 4.25 -5.19 -11.88
CA ARG A 93 3.86 -3.77 -11.89
C ARG A 93 5.02 -2.85 -12.24
N LYS A 94 6.24 -3.18 -11.82
CA LYS A 94 7.44 -2.43 -12.20
C LYS A 94 7.71 -2.58 -13.69
N GLN A 95 7.72 -3.81 -14.20
CA GLN A 95 7.87 -4.08 -15.62
C GLN A 95 6.80 -3.37 -16.45
N ALA A 96 5.52 -3.47 -16.07
CA ALA A 96 4.46 -2.74 -16.76
C ALA A 96 4.59 -1.22 -16.67
N ALA A 97 5.29 -0.67 -15.67
CA ALA A 97 5.59 0.74 -15.59
C ALA A 97 6.78 1.13 -16.48
N GLU A 98 7.83 0.31 -16.53
CA GLU A 98 8.98 0.48 -17.43
C GLU A 98 8.56 0.38 -18.90
N ASP A 99 7.74 -0.62 -19.24
CA ASP A 99 7.19 -0.78 -20.59
C ASP A 99 6.32 0.42 -20.97
N ALA A 100 5.46 0.90 -20.07
CA ALA A 100 4.65 2.08 -20.32
C ALA A 100 5.45 3.39 -20.38
N GLU A 101 6.61 3.45 -19.73
CA GLU A 101 7.55 4.56 -19.85
C GLU A 101 8.28 4.52 -21.20
N ALA A 102 8.64 3.33 -21.68
CA ALA A 102 9.25 3.14 -23.00
C ALA A 102 8.26 3.41 -24.15
N GLU A 103 6.97 3.09 -23.96
CA GLU A 103 5.90 3.37 -24.92
C GLU A 103 5.37 4.81 -24.84
N MET A 104 5.91 5.65 -23.96
CA MET A 104 5.47 7.03 -23.79
C MET A 104 5.76 7.86 -25.04
N GLU A 105 4.70 8.38 -25.67
CA GLU A 105 4.83 9.28 -26.83
C GLU A 105 5.55 10.58 -26.41
N PRO A 106 6.31 11.22 -27.33
CA PRO A 106 6.95 12.50 -27.04
C PRO A 106 5.90 13.58 -26.73
N PRO A 107 6.17 14.50 -25.78
CA PRO A 107 5.22 15.54 -25.40
C PRO A 107 4.94 16.49 -26.57
N ALA A 108 3.67 16.82 -26.78
CA ALA A 108 3.26 17.76 -27.79
C ALA A 108 3.58 19.19 -27.34
N ARG A 109 4.01 20.03 -28.29
CA ARG A 109 4.29 21.44 -28.03
C ARG A 109 3.05 22.29 -28.27
N VAL A 110 2.57 22.95 -27.23
CA VAL A 110 1.40 23.84 -27.27
C VAL A 110 1.86 25.29 -27.10
N ALA A 111 1.63 26.11 -28.12
CA ALA A 111 1.91 27.54 -28.07
C ALA A 111 0.74 28.29 -27.41
N VAL A 112 1.06 29.13 -26.43
CA VAL A 112 0.11 29.96 -25.69
C VAL A 112 0.60 31.40 -25.68
N THR A 113 -0.30 32.35 -25.93
CA THR A 113 0.01 33.78 -25.91
C THR A 113 -0.62 34.43 -24.68
N PHE A 114 0.16 35.20 -23.94
CA PHE A 114 -0.30 35.95 -22.78
C PHE A 114 -0.30 37.46 -23.03
N GLU A 115 -1.47 38.07 -22.88
CA GLU A 115 -1.65 39.52 -23.08
C GLU A 115 -1.57 40.34 -21.80
N GLN A 116 -1.76 39.71 -20.63
CA GLN A 116 -1.87 40.40 -19.35
C GLN A 116 -1.00 39.76 -18.27
N ARG A 117 -0.48 40.61 -17.38
CA ARG A 117 0.24 40.23 -16.16
C ARG A 117 -0.65 40.48 -14.94
N PRO A 118 -0.58 39.65 -13.88
CA PRO A 118 0.24 38.45 -13.71
C PRO A 118 -0.36 37.20 -14.41
N PHE A 119 0.49 36.33 -14.94
CA PHE A 119 0.04 35.13 -15.68
C PHE A 119 -0.74 34.12 -14.82
N GLY A 120 -0.42 34.04 -13.52
CA GLY A 120 -1.18 33.22 -12.58
C GLY A 120 -0.74 31.77 -12.40
N MET A 121 0.47 31.43 -12.83
CA MET A 121 1.09 30.12 -12.68
C MET A 121 2.05 30.09 -11.50
N THR A 122 2.15 28.95 -10.82
CA THR A 122 3.16 28.68 -9.79
C THR A 122 4.01 27.51 -10.23
N PRO A 123 5.35 27.64 -10.26
CA PRO A 123 6.22 26.54 -10.62
C PRO A 123 6.29 25.49 -9.51
N GLY A 124 6.60 24.27 -9.90
CA GLY A 124 6.99 23.21 -8.98
C GLY A 124 8.35 23.48 -8.31
N LYS A 125 8.56 22.86 -7.16
CA LYS A 125 9.81 22.78 -6.40
C LYS A 125 10.71 21.62 -6.84
N ALA A 126 10.38 20.93 -7.95
CA ALA A 126 11.18 19.82 -8.44
C ALA A 126 12.47 20.36 -9.08
N ASP A 127 13.62 20.05 -8.46
CA ASP A 127 14.92 20.48 -8.94
C ASP A 127 15.26 19.84 -10.29
N GLY A 128 15.92 20.61 -11.17
CA GLY A 128 16.47 20.11 -12.44
C GLY A 128 15.48 19.89 -13.59
N VAL A 129 14.16 20.05 -13.38
CA VAL A 129 13.14 19.83 -14.43
C VAL A 129 12.80 21.13 -15.19
N GLY A 130 13.37 22.27 -14.80
CA GLY A 130 13.04 23.59 -15.33
C GLY A 130 11.70 24.11 -14.78
N TYR A 131 11.02 24.96 -15.54
CA TYR A 131 9.74 25.54 -15.10
C TYR A 131 8.57 24.59 -15.42
N LEU A 132 8.14 23.82 -14.42
CA LEU A 132 6.98 22.94 -14.48
C LEU A 132 5.80 23.57 -13.75
N VAL A 133 4.61 23.61 -14.39
CA VAL A 133 3.41 24.22 -13.80
C VAL A 133 2.82 23.30 -12.73
N ALA A 134 2.97 23.68 -11.45
CA ALA A 134 2.43 22.94 -10.31
C ALA A 134 1.06 23.45 -9.84
N LYS A 135 0.75 24.72 -10.14
CA LYS A 135 -0.57 25.30 -9.87
C LYS A 135 -0.91 26.39 -10.90
N ALA A 136 -2.12 26.36 -11.43
CA ALA A 136 -2.70 27.46 -12.18
C ALA A 136 -3.88 28.02 -11.37
N SER A 137 -3.97 29.34 -11.22
CA SER A 137 -5.12 29.93 -10.52
C SER A 137 -6.28 30.10 -11.50
N GLU A 138 -7.48 29.66 -11.11
CA GLU A 138 -8.71 29.85 -11.87
C GLU A 138 -8.97 31.35 -12.13
N GLY A 139 -9.46 31.68 -13.33
CA GLY A 139 -9.75 33.06 -13.74
C GLY A 139 -8.55 33.91 -14.17
N LYS A 140 -7.32 33.37 -14.13
CA LYS A 140 -6.12 34.08 -14.63
C LYS A 140 -5.81 33.71 -16.09
N PRO A 141 -5.02 34.53 -16.81
CA PRO A 141 -4.69 34.29 -18.22
C PRO A 141 -4.17 32.88 -18.53
N ALA A 142 -3.37 32.28 -17.63
CA ALA A 142 -2.91 30.90 -17.78
C ALA A 142 -4.03 29.85 -17.78
N ALA A 143 -4.98 29.96 -16.85
CA ALA A 143 -6.10 29.03 -16.78
C ALA A 143 -7.06 29.23 -17.97
N LEU A 144 -7.29 30.49 -18.38
CA LEU A 144 -8.12 30.81 -19.56
C LEU A 144 -7.51 30.31 -20.86
N ALA A 145 -6.18 30.32 -20.96
CA ALA A 145 -5.45 29.75 -22.08
C ALA A 145 -5.38 28.21 -22.07
N GLY A 146 -5.93 27.55 -21.05
CA GLY A 146 -5.97 26.10 -20.95
C GLY A 146 -4.68 25.44 -20.45
N VAL A 147 -3.77 26.21 -19.84
CA VAL A 147 -2.54 25.64 -19.26
C VAL A 147 -2.90 24.70 -18.10
N ARG A 148 -2.41 23.46 -18.17
CA ARG A 148 -2.68 22.41 -17.17
C ARG A 148 -1.48 22.16 -16.26
N LEU A 149 -1.76 21.48 -15.15
CA LEU A 149 -0.71 20.99 -14.25
C LEU A 149 0.16 19.95 -14.96
N GLY A 150 1.46 19.98 -14.68
CA GLY A 150 2.43 19.08 -15.30
C GLY A 150 3.00 19.56 -16.63
N TRP A 151 2.48 20.66 -17.19
CA TRP A 151 3.07 21.27 -18.40
C TRP A 151 4.41 21.90 -18.07
N ARG A 152 5.36 21.76 -18.99
CA ARG A 152 6.72 22.28 -18.86
C ARG A 152 6.95 23.40 -19.86
N VAL A 153 7.61 24.47 -19.46
CA VAL A 153 7.96 25.55 -20.40
C VAL A 153 9.16 25.12 -21.23
N ALA A 154 8.98 25.04 -22.55
CA ALA A 154 10.06 24.75 -23.49
C ALA A 154 10.69 26.03 -24.04
N GLU A 155 9.88 27.04 -24.37
CA GLU A 155 10.36 28.29 -24.99
C GLU A 155 9.56 29.49 -24.47
N VAL A 156 10.24 30.61 -24.25
CA VAL A 156 9.64 31.89 -23.84
C VAL A 156 10.12 32.97 -24.79
N ALA A 157 9.19 33.64 -25.49
CA ALA A 157 9.49 34.67 -26.48
C ALA A 157 10.53 34.26 -27.54
N GLY A 158 10.49 32.98 -27.96
CA GLY A 158 11.45 32.41 -28.92
C GLY A 158 12.80 32.01 -28.34
N ALA A 159 13.05 32.25 -27.04
CA ALA A 159 14.25 31.76 -26.35
C ALA A 159 13.99 30.36 -25.76
N SER A 160 14.83 29.39 -26.12
CA SER A 160 14.77 28.04 -25.56
C SER A 160 15.10 28.07 -24.06
N CYS A 161 14.25 27.43 -23.27
CA CYS A 161 14.40 27.29 -21.82
C CYS A 161 14.98 25.93 -21.42
N ALA A 162 15.43 25.11 -22.38
CA ALA A 162 15.99 23.81 -22.12
C ALA A 162 17.29 23.93 -21.29
N GLY A 163 17.31 23.30 -20.12
CA GLY A 163 18.47 23.31 -19.21
C GLY A 163 18.62 24.57 -18.35
N LEU A 164 17.71 25.55 -18.48
CA LEU A 164 17.66 26.69 -17.57
C LEU A 164 17.03 26.28 -16.24
N ASP A 165 17.51 26.89 -15.16
CA ASP A 165 16.91 26.74 -13.85
C ASP A 165 15.59 27.52 -13.73
N LEU A 166 14.87 27.25 -12.65
CA LEU A 166 13.57 27.86 -12.38
C LEU A 166 13.66 29.39 -12.29
N GLU A 167 14.75 29.93 -11.73
CA GLU A 167 14.95 31.37 -11.55
C GLU A 167 15.20 32.09 -12.87
N ALA A 168 16.03 31.53 -13.74
CA ALA A 168 16.28 32.06 -15.08
C ALA A 168 15.02 32.07 -15.93
N VAL A 169 14.22 31.00 -15.91
CA VAL A 169 12.94 30.97 -16.65
C VAL A 169 11.95 31.98 -16.08
N GLN A 170 11.90 32.15 -14.76
CA GLN A 170 11.09 33.21 -14.14
C GLN A 170 11.56 34.61 -14.55
N ALA A 171 12.87 34.84 -14.64
CA ALA A 171 13.42 36.11 -15.08
C ALA A 171 13.05 36.39 -16.55
N LEU A 172 13.14 35.39 -17.43
CA LEU A 172 12.70 35.49 -18.82
C LEU A 172 11.21 35.85 -18.92
N LEU A 173 10.35 35.17 -18.16
CA LEU A 173 8.91 35.46 -18.13
C LEU A 173 8.61 36.88 -17.59
N LYS A 174 9.40 37.37 -16.63
CA LYS A 174 9.27 38.73 -16.08
C LYS A 174 9.78 39.80 -17.05
N ASN A 175 10.81 39.51 -17.84
CA ASN A 175 11.44 40.47 -18.75
C ASN A 175 10.83 40.50 -20.15
N ALA A 176 10.06 39.48 -20.55
CA ALA A 176 9.48 39.41 -21.88
C ALA A 176 8.40 40.48 -22.12
N GLU A 177 8.45 41.17 -23.26
CA GLU A 177 7.47 42.20 -23.64
C GLU A 177 6.10 41.57 -23.96
N LEU A 178 5.02 42.26 -23.57
CA LEU A 178 3.66 41.80 -23.86
C LEU A 178 3.28 42.15 -25.31
N PRO A 179 2.60 41.27 -26.05
CA PRO A 179 2.16 39.91 -25.68
C PRO A 179 3.30 38.89 -25.66
N VAL A 180 3.35 38.07 -24.60
CA VAL A 180 4.40 37.05 -24.45
C VAL A 180 3.94 35.73 -25.06
N HIS A 181 4.68 35.23 -26.05
CA HIS A 181 4.48 33.89 -26.61
C HIS A 181 5.28 32.86 -25.82
N VAL A 182 4.60 31.86 -25.25
CA VAL A 182 5.22 30.78 -24.47
C VAL A 182 4.82 29.44 -25.08
N ILE A 183 5.81 28.59 -25.34
CA ILE A 183 5.58 27.22 -25.81
C ILE A 183 5.75 26.28 -24.63
N PHE A 184 4.71 25.49 -24.36
CA PHE A 184 4.69 24.47 -23.34
C PHE A 184 4.82 23.08 -23.97
N GLU A 185 5.54 22.18 -23.31
CA GLU A 185 5.46 20.74 -23.50
C GLU A 185 4.32 20.22 -22.63
N ASP A 186 3.35 19.55 -23.26
CA ASP A 186 2.24 18.93 -22.55
C ASP A 186 2.67 17.66 -21.80
N VAL A 187 1.73 17.08 -21.06
CA VAL A 187 1.94 15.78 -20.43
C VAL A 187 1.72 14.72 -21.51
N PRO A 188 2.71 13.86 -21.79
CA PRO A 188 2.59 12.87 -22.85
C PRO A 188 1.46 11.87 -22.58
N ASN A 189 0.90 11.31 -23.67
CA ASN A 189 -0.16 10.32 -23.57
C ASN A 189 0.32 9.10 -22.77
N GLY A 190 -0.49 8.67 -21.81
CA GLY A 190 -0.12 7.58 -20.91
C GLY A 190 0.73 8.01 -19.72
N ALA A 191 1.05 9.29 -19.57
CA ALA A 191 1.63 9.84 -18.34
C ALA A 191 0.62 10.67 -17.53
N ASP A 192 0.93 10.82 -16.25
CA ASP A 192 0.14 11.55 -15.27
C ASP A 192 1.06 12.39 -14.37
N PHE A 193 0.55 13.52 -13.87
CA PHE A 193 1.30 14.40 -12.96
C PHE A 193 1.00 14.07 -11.49
N CYS A 194 2.06 13.85 -10.70
CA CYS A 194 1.95 13.63 -9.26
C CYS A 194 2.08 14.96 -8.51
N THR A 195 1.07 15.38 -7.74
CA THR A 195 1.13 16.66 -7.02
C THR A 195 2.00 16.62 -5.76
N ALA A 196 2.34 15.44 -5.27
CA ALA A 196 3.20 15.28 -4.09
C ALA A 196 4.69 15.40 -4.43
N CYS A 197 5.19 14.59 -5.39
CA CYS A 197 6.59 14.66 -5.83
C CYS A 197 6.81 15.60 -7.02
N GLN A 198 5.75 16.12 -7.63
CA GLN A 198 5.79 17.07 -8.75
C GLN A 198 6.53 16.55 -9.98
N ARG A 199 6.44 15.24 -10.22
CA ARG A 199 6.98 14.56 -11.40
C ARG A 199 5.85 14.11 -12.32
N VAL A 200 6.12 14.15 -13.63
CA VAL A 200 5.33 13.46 -14.65
C VAL A 200 5.82 12.02 -14.69
N LEU A 201 4.91 11.07 -14.50
CA LEU A 201 5.20 9.64 -14.33
C LEU A 201 4.25 8.83 -15.21
N ALA A 202 4.65 7.63 -15.62
CA ALA A 202 3.78 6.73 -16.37
C ALA A 202 2.49 6.41 -15.58
N SER A 203 1.35 6.33 -16.28
CA SER A 203 0.03 6.04 -15.69
C SER A 203 0.01 4.80 -14.79
N PRO A 204 0.68 3.67 -15.12
CA PRO A 204 0.82 2.51 -14.24
C PRO A 204 1.28 2.80 -12.82
N LEU A 205 2.13 3.82 -12.65
CA LEU A 205 2.64 4.25 -11.35
C LEU A 205 1.56 4.93 -10.49
N PHE A 206 0.41 5.27 -11.06
CA PHE A 206 -0.76 5.75 -10.34
C PHE A 206 -1.76 4.61 -10.12
N SER A 207 -2.18 4.44 -8.86
CA SER A 207 -3.21 3.45 -8.54
C SER A 207 -4.53 3.78 -9.25
N ARG A 208 -5.34 2.75 -9.55
CA ARG A 208 -6.66 2.95 -10.22
C ARG A 208 -7.54 3.96 -9.48
N LYS A 209 -7.50 3.96 -8.14
CA LYS A 209 -8.23 4.93 -7.30
C LYS A 209 -7.68 6.35 -7.43
N MET A 210 -6.39 6.52 -7.72
CA MET A 210 -5.79 7.84 -7.92
C MET A 210 -6.07 8.39 -9.32
N ARG A 211 -6.15 7.54 -10.35
CA ARG A 211 -6.48 7.99 -11.72
C ARG A 211 -7.89 8.56 -11.86
N THR A 212 -8.83 8.11 -11.03
CA THR A 212 -10.20 8.67 -11.02
C THR A 212 -10.32 9.98 -10.24
N LYS A 213 -9.28 10.38 -9.48
CA LYS A 213 -9.26 11.67 -8.78
C LYS A 213 -8.96 12.81 -9.74
N PRO A 214 -9.44 14.04 -9.44
CA PRO A 214 -9.06 15.23 -10.21
C PRO A 214 -7.54 15.41 -10.17
N VAL A 215 -6.99 15.98 -11.24
CA VAL A 215 -5.53 16.12 -11.46
C VAL A 215 -4.84 16.78 -10.27
N ASP A 216 -5.49 17.77 -9.64
CA ASP A 216 -4.94 18.51 -8.49
C ASP A 216 -4.75 17.66 -7.22
N LYS A 217 -5.38 16.48 -7.17
CA LYS A 217 -5.31 15.54 -6.03
C LYS A 217 -4.63 14.22 -6.39
N ARG A 218 -4.04 14.10 -7.59
CA ARG A 218 -3.35 12.88 -8.02
C ARG A 218 -1.99 12.76 -7.35
N ARG A 219 -1.69 11.56 -6.86
CA ARG A 219 -0.41 11.18 -6.26
C ARG A 219 -0.03 9.81 -6.82
N CYS A 220 1.25 9.61 -7.11
CA CYS A 220 1.77 8.30 -7.51
C CYS A 220 1.69 7.31 -6.34
N SER A 221 1.78 6.02 -6.66
CA SER A 221 1.76 4.93 -5.69
C SER A 221 2.81 5.11 -4.60
N GLU A 222 4.05 5.42 -4.97
CA GLU A 222 5.14 5.67 -4.00
C GLU A 222 4.81 6.78 -3.01
N CYS A 223 4.28 7.92 -3.48
CA CYS A 223 3.88 9.01 -2.58
C CYS A 223 2.67 8.67 -1.71
N VAL A 224 1.79 7.78 -2.16
CA VAL A 224 0.67 7.29 -1.34
C VAL A 224 1.19 6.35 -0.27
N GLU A 225 2.03 5.37 -0.63
CA GLU A 225 2.63 4.42 0.30
C GLU A 225 3.52 5.13 1.34
N ALA A 226 4.30 6.12 0.91
CA ALA A 226 5.11 6.93 1.82
C ALA A 226 4.25 7.75 2.80
N ALA A 227 3.11 8.28 2.35
CA ALA A 227 2.19 9.00 3.22
C ALA A 227 1.50 8.06 4.23
N GLU A 228 1.03 6.90 3.79
CA GLU A 228 0.42 5.88 4.66
C GLU A 228 1.42 5.33 5.69
N ALA A 229 2.68 5.11 5.28
CA ALA A 229 3.74 4.69 6.19
C ALA A 229 4.07 5.77 7.25
N ALA A 230 4.07 7.05 6.86
CA ALA A 230 4.29 8.15 7.79
C ALA A 230 3.14 8.27 8.80
N GLU A 231 1.88 8.16 8.36
CA GLU A 231 0.70 8.18 9.23
C GLU A 231 0.69 6.97 10.19
N GLY A 232 1.08 5.78 9.71
CA GLY A 232 1.20 4.59 10.54
C GLY A 232 2.26 4.72 11.63
N ALA A 233 3.44 5.25 11.29
CA ALA A 233 4.52 5.48 12.25
C ALA A 233 4.14 6.51 13.33
N GLU A 234 3.36 7.54 12.97
CA GLU A 234 2.86 8.55 13.92
C GLU A 234 1.86 7.96 14.92
N LEU A 235 0.98 7.05 14.47
CA LEU A 235 0.04 6.33 15.33
C LEU A 235 0.76 5.35 16.28
N GLU A 236 1.80 4.66 15.82
CA GLU A 236 2.62 3.79 16.69
C GLU A 236 3.40 4.61 17.74
N ALA A 237 3.94 5.76 17.35
CA ALA A 237 4.66 6.65 18.27
C ALA A 237 3.74 7.22 19.38
N THR A 238 2.48 7.54 19.04
CA THR A 238 1.51 8.09 19.99
C THR A 238 0.78 7.01 20.82
N GLY A 239 0.68 5.78 20.32
CA GLY A 239 -0.01 4.66 20.98
C GLY A 239 0.71 4.01 22.17
N THR A 240 1.95 4.39 22.49
CA THR A 240 2.74 3.78 23.59
C THR A 240 2.61 4.52 24.93
N ALA A 241 1.78 5.58 25.01
CA ALA A 241 1.50 6.26 26.27
C ALA A 241 0.47 5.49 27.12
N SER A 242 0.97 4.47 27.82
CA SER A 242 0.55 3.99 29.16
C SER A 242 -0.91 4.23 29.57
N ALA A 243 -1.72 3.16 29.56
CA ALA A 243 -2.92 3.09 30.36
C ALA A 243 -2.53 3.12 31.86
N PRO A 244 -2.90 4.16 32.64
CA PRO A 244 -2.74 4.10 34.09
C PRO A 244 -3.66 3.00 34.63
N SER A 245 -3.05 1.98 35.21
CA SER A 245 -3.73 0.88 35.87
C SER A 245 -4.26 1.33 37.24
N ASP A 246 -5.22 2.25 37.26
CA ASP A 246 -5.93 2.61 38.48
C ASP A 246 -7.07 1.61 38.70
N LYS A 247 -6.73 0.49 39.36
CA LYS A 247 -7.73 -0.41 39.95
C LYS A 247 -8.29 0.29 41.20
N PRO A 248 -9.57 0.68 41.24
CA PRO A 248 -10.17 1.14 42.49
C PRO A 248 -10.22 -0.04 43.47
N GLN A 249 -9.49 0.08 44.58
CA GLN A 249 -9.64 -0.80 45.73
C GLN A 249 -11.05 -0.60 46.32
N SER A 250 -11.95 -1.54 46.06
CA SER A 250 -13.24 -1.62 46.75
C SER A 250 -13.01 -1.99 48.22
N LYS A 251 -13.15 -1.02 49.12
CA LYS A 251 -13.38 -1.26 50.55
C LYS A 251 -14.86 -1.59 50.74
N LEU A 252 -15.18 -2.85 51.03
CA LEU A 252 -16.45 -3.26 51.59
C LEU A 252 -16.26 -3.31 53.12
N SER A 253 -17.01 -2.44 53.81
CA SER A 253 -17.29 -2.51 55.24
C SER A 253 -18.67 -3.10 55.46
#